data_AF-A0A7Y4RWP4-F1
#
_entry.id   AF-A0A7Y4RWP4-F1
#
_cell.length_a   1.000
_cell.length_b   1.000
_cell.length_c   1.000
_cell.angle_alpha   90.00
_cell.angle_beta   90.00
_cell.angle_gamma   90.00
#
_symmetry.space_group_name_H-M   'P 1'
#
loop_
_entity.id
_entity.type
_entity.pdbx_description
1 polymer ?
#
loop_
_entity_poly.entity_id
_entity_poly.type
_entity_poly.pdbx_seq_one_letter_code
_entity_poly.pdbx_strand_id
1 'polypeptide(L)'
;PSGPYVVPGTYRVTMALRLNGNLTPVGEPQTFRAAPLAQGTTTAADRAALTAFHQQTARLQRALLGTSQALTEAETRMRLLRQAIEQTPRAPAALGQQAKALTERLRDLREELTGDNVQGNRNEPTPPSILDRLQRVVGGTWTNTSAPTATARRGYDIASQGLTAFLPKLKGLTDEMQKLSDDAEASGVPWSPGRLPVWRP
;
A
#
# COMPACT_ATOMS: atom_id res chain seq x y z
N PRO A 1 -11.89 -2.13 -2.55
CA PRO A 1 -11.09 -2.10 -3.80
C PRO A 1 -12.00 -2.17 -5.03
N SER A 2 -12.07 -1.09 -5.81
CA SER A 2 -12.58 -1.16 -7.18
C SER A 2 -11.45 -1.58 -8.13
N GLY A 3 -11.79 -2.04 -9.32
CA GLY A 3 -10.84 -2.32 -10.40
C GLY A 3 -11.19 -1.52 -11.66
N PRO A 4 -10.29 -1.48 -12.65
CA PRO A 4 -10.56 -0.85 -13.93
C PRO A 4 -11.68 -1.57 -14.70
N TYR A 5 -12.25 -0.90 -15.70
CA TYR A 5 -13.19 -1.55 -16.62
C TYR A 5 -12.57 -2.74 -17.35
N VAL A 6 -13.42 -3.73 -17.65
CA VAL A 6 -13.04 -4.89 -18.46
C VAL A 6 -13.21 -4.58 -19.94
N VAL A 7 -12.46 -5.27 -20.81
CA VAL A 7 -12.62 -5.13 -22.25
C VAL A 7 -13.97 -5.66 -22.73
N PRO A 8 -14.54 -5.09 -23.81
CA PRO A 8 -15.70 -5.69 -24.46
C PRO A 8 -15.43 -7.15 -24.85
N GLY A 9 -16.39 -8.03 -24.57
CA GLY A 9 -16.21 -9.46 -24.75
C GLY A 9 -17.33 -10.27 -24.10
N THR A 10 -17.24 -11.58 -24.24
CA THR A 10 -18.17 -12.53 -23.61
C THR A 10 -17.56 -13.01 -22.31
N TYR A 11 -18.29 -12.85 -21.22
CA TYR A 11 -17.87 -13.23 -19.87
C TYR A 11 -18.79 -14.31 -19.31
N ARG A 12 -18.22 -15.16 -18.46
CA ARG A 12 -18.94 -16.19 -17.72
C ARG A 12 -18.80 -15.92 -16.23
N VAL A 13 -19.92 -15.85 -15.52
CA VAL A 13 -19.97 -15.65 -14.07
C VAL A 13 -20.49 -16.92 -13.39
N THR A 14 -19.94 -17.22 -12.22
CA THR A 14 -20.41 -18.29 -11.33
C THR A 14 -20.60 -17.70 -9.93
N MET A 15 -21.53 -18.26 -9.18
CA MET A 15 -21.78 -17.87 -7.79
C MET A 15 -21.54 -19.06 -6.88
N ALA A 16 -21.02 -18.81 -5.69
CA ALA A 16 -20.82 -19.82 -4.67
C ALA A 16 -21.04 -19.23 -3.28
N LEU A 17 -21.63 -20.02 -2.38
CA LEU A 17 -21.72 -19.74 -0.96
C LEU A 17 -20.44 -20.20 -0.27
N ARG A 18 -19.84 -19.35 0.56
CA ARG A 18 -18.74 -19.73 1.45
C ARG A 18 -19.28 -19.91 2.87
N LEU A 19 -19.34 -21.15 3.35
CA LEU A 19 -19.74 -21.51 4.71
C LEU A 19 -18.62 -22.31 5.37
N ASN A 20 -18.09 -21.81 6.50
CA ASN A 20 -17.01 -22.47 7.26
C ASN A 20 -15.77 -22.85 6.41
N GLY A 21 -15.41 -22.00 5.44
CA GLY A 21 -14.29 -22.26 4.53
C GLY A 21 -14.62 -23.14 3.32
N ASN A 22 -15.77 -23.82 3.30
CA ASN A 22 -16.22 -24.61 2.16
C ASN A 22 -16.95 -23.72 1.15
N LEU A 23 -16.57 -23.83 -0.12
CA LEU A 23 -17.18 -23.12 -1.23
C LEU A 23 -18.19 -24.03 -1.93
N THR A 24 -19.48 -23.78 -1.77
CA THR A 24 -20.55 -24.54 -2.44
C THR A 24 -21.09 -23.72 -3.60
N PRO A 25 -20.97 -24.18 -4.86
CA PRO A 25 -21.56 -23.50 -6.01
C PRO A 25 -23.08 -23.30 -5.83
N VAL A 26 -23.59 -22.16 -6.28
CA VAL A 26 -25.02 -21.82 -6.23
C VAL A 26 -25.48 -21.38 -7.61
N GLY A 27 -26.50 -22.06 -8.11
CA GLY A 27 -27.06 -21.82 -9.43
C GLY A 27 -26.11 -22.25 -10.55
N GLU A 28 -26.56 -22.01 -11.78
CA GLU A 28 -25.80 -22.36 -12.98
C GLU A 28 -24.96 -21.18 -13.47
N PRO A 29 -23.75 -21.43 -14.03
CA PRO A 29 -22.93 -20.40 -14.64
C PRO A 29 -23.68 -19.60 -15.70
N GLN A 30 -23.67 -18.27 -15.60
CA GLN A 30 -24.35 -17.38 -16.54
C GLN A 30 -23.34 -16.73 -17.49
N THR A 31 -23.76 -16.50 -18.74
CA THR A 31 -22.95 -15.80 -19.74
C THR A 31 -23.56 -14.46 -20.08
N PHE A 32 -22.74 -13.42 -20.15
CA PHE A 32 -23.15 -12.08 -20.59
C PHE A 32 -22.10 -11.45 -21.51
N ARG A 33 -22.53 -10.51 -22.34
CA ARG A 33 -21.64 -9.78 -23.26
C ARG A 33 -21.47 -8.35 -22.78
N ALA A 34 -20.22 -7.96 -22.51
CA ALA A 34 -19.85 -6.57 -22.34
C ALA A 34 -19.69 -5.92 -23.73
N ALA A 35 -20.50 -4.91 -24.01
CA ALA A 35 -20.47 -4.15 -25.26
C ALA A 35 -20.06 -2.69 -24.98
N PRO A 36 -19.33 -2.02 -25.89
CA PRO A 36 -19.06 -0.61 -25.75
C PRO A 36 -20.35 0.21 -25.93
N LEU A 37 -20.48 1.32 -25.19
CA LEU A 37 -21.64 2.21 -25.23
C LEU A 37 -21.78 2.96 -26.58
N ALA A 38 -20.68 3.14 -27.32
CA ALA A 38 -20.65 3.76 -28.65
C ALA A 38 -19.69 3.01 -29.58
N GLN A 39 -19.95 3.05 -30.90
CA GLN A 39 -18.98 2.66 -31.93
C GLN A 39 -17.87 3.73 -31.99
N GLY A 40 -17.00 3.75 -30.98
CA GLY A 40 -15.88 4.68 -30.91
C GLY A 40 -14.77 4.34 -31.90
N THR A 41 -13.89 5.31 -32.15
CA THR A 41 -12.69 5.20 -33.00
C THR A 41 -11.59 4.30 -32.42
N THR A 42 -11.80 3.72 -31.23
CA THR A 42 -10.82 2.90 -30.52
C THR A 42 -10.58 1.56 -31.22
N THR A 43 -9.34 1.32 -31.66
CA THR A 43 -8.97 0.09 -32.36
C THR A 43 -8.91 -1.12 -31.42
N ALA A 44 -8.80 -2.33 -31.96
CA ALA A 44 -8.52 -3.52 -31.14
C ALA A 44 -7.16 -3.41 -30.42
N ALA A 45 -6.15 -2.81 -31.06
CA ALA A 45 -4.84 -2.57 -30.47
C ALA A 45 -4.91 -1.60 -29.28
N ASP A 46 -5.67 -0.52 -29.40
CA ASP A 46 -5.84 0.46 -28.31
C ASP A 46 -6.49 -0.17 -27.08
N ARG A 47 -7.48 -1.05 -27.30
CA ARG A 47 -8.13 -1.82 -26.22
C ARG A 47 -7.16 -2.76 -25.52
N ALA A 48 -6.30 -3.45 -26.28
CA ALA A 48 -5.27 -4.32 -25.69
C ALA A 48 -4.25 -3.51 -24.89
N ALA A 49 -3.78 -2.37 -25.41
CA ALA A 49 -2.84 -1.49 -24.72
C ALA A 49 -3.44 -0.89 -23.44
N LEU A 50 -4.72 -0.48 -23.48
CA LEU A 50 -5.46 0.01 -22.32
C LEU A 50 -5.58 -1.08 -21.24
N THR A 51 -5.92 -2.30 -21.61
CA THR A 51 -6.04 -3.44 -20.68
C THR A 51 -4.72 -3.75 -19.99
N ALA A 52 -3.63 -3.79 -20.75
CA ALA A 52 -2.30 -4.01 -20.19
C ALA A 52 -1.94 -2.92 -19.17
N PHE A 53 -2.24 -1.66 -19.49
CA PHE A 53 -2.00 -0.53 -18.60
C PHE A 53 -2.88 -0.56 -17.34
N HIS A 54 -4.15 -0.94 -17.49
CA HIS A 54 -5.08 -1.18 -16.38
C HIS A 54 -4.57 -2.27 -15.43
N GLN A 55 -4.06 -3.38 -15.96
CA GLN A 55 -3.48 -4.44 -15.15
C GLN A 55 -2.21 -3.99 -14.43
N GLN A 56 -1.32 -3.25 -15.11
CA GLN A 56 -0.10 -2.68 -14.52
C GLN A 56 -0.43 -1.73 -13.37
N THR A 57 -1.32 -0.77 -13.61
CA THR A 57 -1.75 0.21 -12.59
C THR A 57 -2.45 -0.47 -11.41
N ALA A 58 -3.28 -1.49 -11.64
CA ALA A 58 -3.92 -2.26 -10.56
C ALA A 58 -2.90 -3.03 -9.69
N ARG A 59 -1.86 -3.61 -10.29
CA ARG A 59 -0.77 -4.27 -9.53
C ARG A 59 -0.01 -3.25 -8.69
N LEU A 60 0.35 -2.11 -9.27
CA LEU A 60 1.05 -1.05 -8.56
C LEU A 60 0.21 -0.46 -7.42
N GLN A 61 -1.10 -0.25 -7.64
CA GLN A 61 -2.02 0.22 -6.60
C GLN A 61 -2.11 -0.76 -5.44
N ARG A 62 -2.26 -2.06 -5.73
CA ARG A 62 -2.28 -3.09 -4.69
C ARG A 62 -1.01 -3.06 -3.86
N ALA A 63 0.15 -2.96 -4.51
CA ALA A 63 1.44 -2.91 -3.82
C ALA A 63 1.53 -1.65 -2.94
N LEU A 64 1.24 -0.46 -3.47
CA LEU A 64 1.27 0.80 -2.72
C LEU A 64 0.32 0.82 -1.52
N LEU A 65 -0.91 0.33 -1.70
CA LEU A 65 -1.86 0.23 -0.59
C LEU A 65 -1.37 -0.75 0.48
N GLY A 66 -0.81 -1.88 0.09
CA GLY A 66 -0.18 -2.84 1.01
C GLY A 66 1.00 -2.21 1.77
N THR A 67 1.88 -1.49 1.07
CA THR A 67 3.00 -0.75 1.69
C THR A 67 2.52 0.32 2.66
N SER A 68 1.46 1.06 2.33
CA SER A 68 0.88 2.06 3.22
C SER A 68 0.32 1.45 4.51
N GLN A 69 -0.32 0.27 4.42
CA GLN A 69 -0.80 -0.46 5.59
C GLN A 69 0.36 -1.01 6.44
N ALA A 70 1.39 -1.58 5.80
CA ALA A 70 2.58 -2.06 6.50
C ALA A 70 3.29 -0.92 7.26
N LEU A 71 3.34 0.28 6.68
CA LEU A 71 3.87 1.46 7.36
C LEU A 71 3.02 1.87 8.57
N THR A 72 1.68 1.81 8.47
CA THR A 72 0.77 2.11 9.61
C THR A 72 0.95 1.13 10.75
N GLU A 73 1.15 -0.13 10.42
CA GLU A 73 1.46 -1.17 11.40
C GLU A 73 2.82 -0.91 12.07
N ALA A 74 3.85 -0.56 11.29
CA ALA A 74 5.17 -0.23 11.81
C ALA A 74 5.13 0.98 12.77
N GLU A 75 4.45 2.07 12.40
CA GLU A 75 4.23 3.24 13.27
C GLU A 75 3.53 2.87 14.57
N THR A 76 2.52 1.99 14.50
CA THR A 76 1.79 1.52 15.69
C THR A 76 2.68 0.71 16.61
N ARG A 77 3.46 -0.23 16.07
CA ARG A 77 4.41 -1.04 16.84
C ARG A 77 5.49 -0.16 17.48
N MET A 78 6.04 0.79 16.74
CA MET A 78 7.07 1.70 17.24
C MET A 78 6.53 2.60 18.37
N ARG A 79 5.31 3.14 18.24
CA ARG A 79 4.67 3.92 19.30
C ARG A 79 4.56 3.13 20.60
N LEU A 80 4.11 1.88 20.52
CA LEU A 80 3.94 1.01 21.69
C LEU A 80 5.30 0.61 22.31
N LEU A 81 6.29 0.30 21.47
CA LEU A 81 7.64 0.01 21.94
C LEU A 81 8.27 1.21 22.66
N ARG A 82 8.14 2.41 22.11
CA ARG A 82 8.62 3.64 22.74
C ARG A 82 7.99 3.86 24.10
N GLN A 83 6.66 3.70 24.19
CA GLN A 83 5.94 3.81 25.46
C GLN A 83 6.44 2.78 26.49
N ALA A 84 6.66 1.53 26.08
CA ALA A 84 7.19 0.51 26.98
C ALA A 84 8.60 0.87 27.49
N ILE A 85 9.48 1.39 26.63
CA ILE A 85 10.82 1.86 27.00
C ILE A 85 10.72 3.02 28.01
N GLU A 86 9.89 4.02 27.74
CA GLU A 86 9.69 5.19 28.60
C GLU A 86 9.12 4.81 29.98
N GLN A 87 8.29 3.78 30.05
CA GLN A 87 7.68 3.29 31.29
C GLN A 87 8.58 2.33 32.07
N THR A 88 9.80 2.04 31.58
CA THR A 88 10.74 1.11 32.23
C THR A 88 11.89 1.91 32.87
N PRO A 89 11.89 2.14 34.20
CA PRO A 89 12.91 2.98 34.85
C PRO A 89 14.35 2.47 34.70
N ARG A 90 14.52 1.17 34.46
CA ARG A 90 15.83 0.52 34.25
C ARG A 90 16.29 0.50 32.80
N ALA A 91 15.46 0.96 31.85
CA ALA A 91 15.83 0.95 30.45
C ALA A 91 16.97 1.96 30.18
N PRO A 92 18.02 1.57 29.45
CA PRO A 92 19.09 2.49 29.06
C PRO A 92 18.54 3.70 28.28
N ALA A 93 19.02 4.91 28.59
CA ALA A 93 18.62 6.14 27.89
C ALA A 93 18.86 6.08 26.37
N ALA A 94 19.86 5.31 25.92
CA ALA A 94 20.15 5.07 24.51
C ALA A 94 18.98 4.44 23.76
N LEU A 95 18.20 3.55 24.39
CA LEU A 95 17.02 2.93 23.76
C LEU A 95 15.95 3.97 23.46
N GLY A 96 15.73 4.92 24.36
CA GLY A 96 14.79 6.03 24.15
C GLY A 96 15.20 6.95 23.00
N GLN A 97 16.51 7.25 22.88
CA GLN A 97 17.04 8.05 21.77
C GLN A 97 16.89 7.33 20.43
N GLN A 98 17.20 6.03 20.38
CA GLN A 98 17.02 5.21 19.18
C GLN A 98 15.54 5.11 18.79
N ALA A 99 14.64 4.88 19.76
CA ALA A 99 13.20 4.86 19.54
C ALA A 99 12.67 6.16 18.94
N LYS A 100 13.16 7.31 19.44
CA LYS A 100 12.83 8.62 18.89
C LYS A 100 13.30 8.77 17.45
N ALA A 101 14.57 8.46 17.17
CA ALA A 101 15.14 8.56 15.82
C ALA A 101 14.42 7.67 14.79
N LEU A 102 14.05 6.44 15.18
CA LEU A 102 13.27 5.54 14.32
C LEU A 102 11.85 6.07 14.09
N THR A 103 11.22 6.67 15.10
CA THR A 103 9.89 7.29 14.96
C THR A 103 9.92 8.47 13.97
N GLU A 104 10.95 9.30 14.04
CA GLU A 104 11.14 10.42 13.10
C GLU A 104 11.34 9.92 11.66
N ARG A 105 12.20 8.91 11.47
CA ARG A 105 12.42 8.30 10.15
C ARG A 105 11.16 7.61 9.59
N LEU A 106 10.33 6.99 10.44
CA LEU A 106 9.04 6.43 10.02
C LEU A 106 8.09 7.53 9.52
N ARG A 107 8.04 8.67 10.22
CA ARG A 107 7.26 9.83 9.79
C ARG A 107 7.74 10.36 8.44
N ASP A 108 9.05 10.48 8.24
CA ASP A 108 9.61 10.97 6.98
C ASP A 108 9.27 10.01 5.81
N LEU A 109 9.28 8.69 6.05
CA LEU A 109 8.79 7.70 5.07
C LEU A 109 7.28 7.81 4.83
N ARG A 110 6.49 8.14 5.85
CA ARG A 110 5.05 8.38 5.69
C ARG A 110 4.80 9.56 4.76
N GLU A 111 5.51 10.66 4.99
CA GLU A 111 5.43 11.85 4.15
C GLU A 111 5.87 11.56 2.70
N GLU A 112 6.95 10.79 2.50
CA GLU A 112 7.38 10.38 1.16
C GLU A 112 6.30 9.55 0.42
N LEU A 113 5.63 8.63 1.13
CA LEU A 113 4.66 7.70 0.56
C LEU A 113 3.30 8.35 0.29
N THR A 114 2.75 9.08 1.27
CA THR A 114 1.37 9.60 1.27
C THR A 114 1.27 11.11 1.23
N GLY A 115 2.40 11.83 1.33
CA GLY A 115 2.44 13.30 1.35
C GLY A 115 2.41 13.86 2.77
N ASP A 116 2.74 15.15 2.87
CA ASP A 116 2.66 15.92 4.12
C ASP A 116 1.23 16.43 4.33
N ASN A 117 0.52 15.79 5.27
CA ASN A 117 -0.84 16.14 5.63
C ASN A 117 -0.95 17.52 6.33
N VAL A 118 0.10 18.01 6.98
CA VAL A 118 0.08 19.29 7.70
C VAL A 118 0.11 20.46 6.72
N GLN A 119 0.99 20.41 5.73
CA GLN A 119 1.04 21.41 4.66
C GLN A 119 -0.17 21.30 3.72
N GLY A 120 -0.60 20.08 3.38
CA GLY A 120 -1.80 19.85 2.58
C GLY A 120 -3.06 20.43 3.20
N ASN A 121 -3.25 20.29 4.52
CA ASN A 121 -4.38 20.87 5.25
C ASN A 121 -4.36 22.41 5.29
N ARG A 122 -3.21 23.04 5.01
CA ARG A 122 -3.06 24.49 4.92
C ARG A 122 -3.17 25.02 3.49
N ASN A 123 -3.54 24.18 2.52
CA ASN A 123 -3.58 24.48 1.08
C ASN A 123 -2.23 24.98 0.54
N GLU A 124 -1.12 24.63 1.19
CA GLU A 124 0.21 24.97 0.69
C GLU A 124 0.59 24.01 -0.46
N PRO A 125 1.27 24.50 -1.52
CA PRO A 125 1.71 23.66 -2.62
C PRO A 125 2.71 22.59 -2.14
N THR A 126 2.24 21.35 -2.02
CA THR A 126 3.11 20.20 -1.73
C THR A 126 3.40 19.42 -3.00
N PRO A 127 4.65 18.94 -3.22
CA PRO A 127 4.94 18.05 -4.31
C PRO A 127 4.12 16.76 -4.11
N PRO A 128 3.54 16.19 -5.17
CA PRO A 128 2.65 15.06 -4.99
C PRO A 128 3.42 13.80 -4.61
N SER A 129 2.88 13.09 -3.61
CA SER A 129 3.43 11.85 -3.08
C SER A 129 3.37 10.71 -4.10
N ILE A 130 4.02 9.59 -3.77
CA ILE A 130 3.99 8.39 -4.60
C ILE A 130 2.54 7.91 -4.77
N LEU A 131 1.76 7.90 -3.67
CA LEU A 131 0.37 7.46 -3.69
C LEU A 131 -0.52 8.44 -4.47
N ASP A 132 -0.36 9.74 -4.29
CA ASP A 132 -1.17 10.75 -5.00
C ASP A 132 -0.99 10.67 -6.50
N ARG A 133 0.26 10.50 -6.96
CA ARG A 133 0.58 10.34 -8.37
C ARG A 133 -0.15 9.14 -8.96
N LEU A 134 -0.12 8.00 -8.28
CA LEU A 134 -0.83 6.83 -8.74
C LEU A 134 -2.35 7.04 -8.71
N GLN A 135 -2.90 7.62 -7.65
CA GLN A 135 -4.35 7.83 -7.53
C GLN A 135 -4.88 8.72 -8.67
N ARG A 136 -4.11 9.73 -9.11
CA ARG A 136 -4.46 10.52 -10.30
C ARG A 136 -4.45 9.68 -11.59
N VAL A 137 -3.47 8.79 -11.75
CA VAL A 137 -3.42 7.87 -12.90
C VAL A 137 -4.64 6.94 -12.88
N VAL A 138 -4.95 6.35 -11.73
CA VAL A 138 -6.10 5.47 -11.53
C VAL A 138 -7.39 6.20 -11.85
N GLY A 139 -7.64 7.35 -11.22
CA GLY A 139 -8.85 8.15 -11.42
C GLY A 139 -9.02 8.64 -12.86
N GLY A 140 -7.93 8.96 -13.56
CA GLY A 140 -7.97 9.44 -14.95
C GLY A 140 -8.02 8.35 -16.02
N THR A 141 -7.75 7.08 -15.69
CA THR A 141 -7.62 6.03 -16.71
C THR A 141 -8.56 4.85 -16.53
N TRP A 142 -8.97 4.50 -15.31
CA TRP A 142 -9.74 3.29 -15.06
C TRP A 142 -11.17 3.33 -15.60
N THR A 143 -11.71 4.53 -15.78
CA THR A 143 -13.03 4.78 -16.35
C THR A 143 -12.99 5.23 -17.82
N ASN A 144 -11.80 5.29 -18.42
CA ASN A 144 -11.61 5.71 -19.80
C ASN A 144 -11.67 4.50 -20.75
N THR A 145 -12.17 4.71 -21.96
CA THR A 145 -12.22 3.69 -23.03
C THR A 145 -11.24 3.97 -24.18
N SER A 146 -10.47 5.06 -24.09
CA SER A 146 -9.40 5.44 -25.03
C SER A 146 -8.03 4.96 -24.54
N ALA A 147 -7.04 4.94 -25.44
CA ALA A 147 -5.66 4.57 -25.10
C ALA A 147 -5.07 5.46 -23.98
N PRO A 148 -4.20 4.91 -23.09
CA PRO A 148 -3.57 5.70 -22.02
C PRO A 148 -2.73 6.85 -22.58
N THR A 149 -2.91 8.05 -22.01
CA THR A 149 -2.16 9.26 -22.40
C THR A 149 -0.69 9.16 -21.98
N ALA A 150 0.18 9.94 -22.64
CA ALA A 150 1.60 10.03 -22.26
C ALA A 150 1.77 10.48 -20.80
N THR A 151 0.95 11.41 -20.33
CA THR A 151 0.94 11.87 -18.94
C THR A 151 0.59 10.76 -17.96
N ALA A 152 -0.40 9.91 -18.27
CA ALA A 152 -0.77 8.78 -17.43
C ALA A 152 0.36 7.75 -17.32
N ARG A 153 1.02 7.43 -18.45
CA ARG A 153 2.17 6.52 -18.48
C ARG A 153 3.34 7.05 -17.66
N ARG A 154 3.68 8.34 -17.85
CA ARG A 154 4.74 8.99 -17.06
C ARG A 154 4.41 9.02 -15.56
N GLY A 155 3.14 9.24 -15.20
CA GLY A 155 2.70 9.16 -13.81
C GLY A 155 2.87 7.77 -13.21
N TYR A 156 2.55 6.73 -13.97
CA TYR A 156 2.79 5.34 -13.58
C TYR A 156 4.28 5.06 -13.40
N ASP A 157 5.14 5.48 -14.33
CA ASP A 157 6.58 5.23 -14.27
C ASP A 157 7.22 5.88 -13.04
N ILE A 158 6.87 7.14 -12.75
CA ILE A 158 7.35 7.85 -11.56
C ILE A 158 6.89 7.15 -10.28
N ALA A 159 5.61 6.76 -10.19
CA ALA A 159 5.10 6.06 -9.01
C ALA A 159 5.74 4.67 -8.84
N SER A 160 5.97 3.95 -9.94
CA SER A 160 6.62 2.65 -9.95
C SER A 160 8.08 2.74 -9.48
N GLN A 161 8.83 3.72 -9.99
CA GLN A 161 10.20 3.98 -9.57
C GLN A 161 10.25 4.42 -8.10
N GLY A 162 9.34 5.31 -7.69
CA GLY A 162 9.19 5.73 -6.31
C GLY A 162 8.97 4.56 -5.36
N LEU A 163 8.00 3.69 -5.65
CA LEU A 163 7.76 2.50 -4.82
C LEU A 163 8.99 1.57 -4.78
N THR A 164 9.66 1.38 -5.91
CA THR A 164 10.85 0.53 -6.00
C THR A 164 11.97 1.04 -5.10
N ALA A 165 12.19 2.36 -5.06
CA ALA A 165 13.16 2.99 -4.15
C ALA A 165 12.70 3.02 -2.68
N PHE A 166 11.38 3.06 -2.45
CA PHE A 166 10.79 3.14 -1.12
C PHE A 166 10.86 1.82 -0.34
N LEU A 167 10.58 0.69 -0.99
CA LEU A 167 10.49 -0.62 -0.34
C LEU A 167 11.75 -1.02 0.45
N PRO A 168 12.99 -0.85 -0.08
CA PRO A 168 14.21 -1.13 0.68
C PRO A 168 14.37 -0.24 1.92
N LYS A 169 13.96 1.04 1.85
CA LYS A 169 14.01 1.97 2.99
C LYS A 169 13.10 1.50 4.12
N LEU A 170 11.85 1.15 3.77
CA LEU A 170 10.89 0.63 4.75
C LEU A 170 11.40 -0.68 5.36
N LYS A 171 11.91 -1.60 4.53
CA LYS A 171 12.47 -2.86 5.01
C LYS A 171 13.62 -2.64 5.99
N GLY A 172 14.60 -1.81 5.63
CA GLY A 172 15.73 -1.51 6.50
C GLY A 172 15.26 -0.94 7.85
N LEU A 173 14.30 -0.02 7.82
CA LEU A 173 13.75 0.57 9.04
C LEU A 173 13.00 -0.45 9.90
N THR A 174 12.25 -1.37 9.30
CA THR A 174 11.61 -2.47 10.05
C THR A 174 12.62 -3.44 10.67
N ASP A 175 13.74 -3.70 9.98
CA ASP A 175 14.81 -4.55 10.50
C ASP A 175 15.51 -3.85 11.70
N GLU A 176 15.72 -2.53 11.64
CA GLU A 176 16.23 -1.73 12.76
C GLU A 176 15.25 -1.68 13.95
N MET A 177 13.94 -1.58 13.68
CA MET A 177 12.91 -1.63 14.72
C MET A 177 12.90 -2.97 15.44
N GLN A 178 13.09 -4.08 14.71
CA GLN A 178 13.19 -5.40 15.32
C GLN A 178 14.40 -5.46 16.26
N LYS A 179 15.56 -4.97 15.81
CA LYS A 179 16.77 -4.92 16.65
C LYS A 179 16.54 -4.10 17.92
N LEU A 180 15.93 -2.91 17.82
CA LEU A 180 15.60 -2.10 18.99
C LEU A 180 14.65 -2.86 19.95
N SER A 181 13.67 -3.58 19.41
CA SER A 181 12.77 -4.40 20.23
C SER A 181 13.52 -5.50 20.99
N ASP A 182 14.47 -6.16 20.34
CA ASP A 182 15.26 -7.23 20.96
C ASP A 182 16.18 -6.67 22.07
N ASP A 183 16.83 -5.52 21.81
CA ASP A 183 17.67 -4.81 22.79
C ASP A 183 16.84 -4.30 24.00
N ALA A 184 15.59 -3.89 23.75
CA ALA A 184 14.65 -3.48 24.79
C ALA A 184 14.25 -4.65 25.69
N GLU A 185 13.95 -5.82 25.12
CA GLU A 185 13.62 -7.03 25.90
C GLU A 185 14.81 -7.49 26.75
N ALA A 186 16.02 -7.48 26.18
CA ALA A 186 17.24 -7.78 26.94
C ALA A 186 17.47 -6.81 28.12
N SER A 187 16.91 -5.60 28.04
CA SER A 187 16.97 -4.58 29.09
C SER A 187 15.79 -4.64 30.07
N GLY A 188 14.94 -5.67 29.99
CA GLY A 188 13.79 -5.88 30.87
C GLY A 188 12.57 -5.02 30.54
N VAL A 189 12.50 -4.43 29.34
CA VAL A 189 11.32 -3.70 28.87
C VAL A 189 10.15 -4.69 28.66
N PRO A 190 8.94 -4.40 29.17
CA PRO A 190 7.80 -5.30 29.05
C PRO A 190 7.37 -5.50 27.60
N TRP A 191 6.66 -6.60 27.36
CA TRP A 191 6.21 -7.01 26.03
C TRP A 191 5.48 -5.89 25.26
N SER A 192 5.76 -5.76 23.97
CA SER A 192 5.05 -4.91 23.01
C SER A 192 4.77 -5.69 21.72
N PRO A 193 3.74 -5.32 20.93
CA PRO A 193 3.40 -6.03 19.70
C PRO A 193 4.57 -6.13 18.72
N GLY A 194 4.65 -7.25 18.01
CA GLY A 194 5.71 -7.53 17.04
C GLY A 194 6.75 -8.56 17.51
N ARG A 195 6.65 -9.04 18.76
CA ARG A 195 7.53 -10.10 19.29
C ARG A 195 6.77 -11.20 20.02
N LEU A 196 7.43 -12.35 20.20
CA LEU A 196 7.00 -13.39 21.12
C LEU A 196 7.85 -13.28 22.40
N PRO A 197 7.26 -13.37 23.60
CA PRO A 197 8.03 -13.30 24.84
C PRO A 197 8.96 -14.50 24.96
N VAL A 198 10.23 -14.25 25.34
CA VAL A 198 11.16 -15.33 25.67
C VAL A 198 10.93 -15.77 27.12
N TRP A 199 10.31 -16.93 27.32
CA TRP A 199 10.15 -17.55 28.63
C TRP A 199 11.33 -18.48 28.94
N ARG A 200 11.91 -18.33 30.13
CA ARG A 200 12.85 -19.30 30.72
C ARG A 200 12.28 -19.75 32.07
N PRO A 201 12.06 -21.05 32.30
CA PRO A 201 11.50 -21.58 33.55
C PRO A 201 12.42 -21.39 34.75
#